data_AF-A0A438VN02-F1
#
_entry.id   AF-A0A438VN02-F1
#
_cell.length_a   1.000
_cell.length_b   1.000
_cell.length_c   1.000
_cell.angle_alpha   90.00
_cell.angle_beta   90.00
_cell.angle_gamma   90.00
#
_symmetry.space_group_name_H-M   'P 1'
#
loop_
_entity.id
_entity.type
_entity.pdbx_description
1 polymer ?
#
loop_
_entity_poly.entity_id
_entity_poly.type
_entity_poly.pdbx_seq_one_letter_code
_entity_poly.pdbx_strand_id
1 'polypeptide(L)'
;RITGGEPLLRKGLDEFIAKLHAYNKEVALVLSTNGFLLKKMAKDLKNAGLSRVNVSLDSLKSDRVLKISQKDALKNALEGVEESLK
;
A
#
# COMPACT_ATOMS: atom_id res chain seq x y z
N ARG A 1 -3.63 5.18 -11.48
CA ARG A 1 -3.80 4.04 -10.54
C ARG A 1 -2.60 3.10 -10.70
N ILE A 2 -2.00 2.66 -9.60
CA ILE A 2 -0.81 1.80 -9.52
C ILE A 2 -1.23 0.48 -8.89
N THR A 3 -0.88 -0.62 -9.55
CA THR A 3 -1.21 -1.99 -9.16
C THR A 3 -0.09 -2.93 -9.64
N GLY A 4 -0.29 -4.24 -9.55
CA GLY A 4 0.60 -5.27 -10.08
C GLY A 4 0.22 -6.62 -9.47
N GLY A 5 1.23 -7.36 -9.01
CA GLY A 5 1.03 -8.35 -7.95
C GLY A 5 0.91 -7.62 -6.60
N GLU A 6 1.99 -7.62 -5.81
CA GLU A 6 2.11 -6.71 -4.67
C GLU A 6 3.06 -5.55 -5.03
N PRO A 7 2.55 -4.34 -5.30
CA PRO A 7 3.39 -3.22 -5.74
C PRO A 7 4.42 -2.78 -4.70
N LEU A 8 4.15 -2.95 -3.39
CA LEU A 8 5.11 -2.60 -2.34
C LEU A 8 6.39 -3.45 -2.36
N LEU A 9 6.43 -4.55 -3.12
CA LEU A 9 7.66 -5.33 -3.36
C LEU A 9 8.57 -4.71 -4.42
N ARG A 10 8.07 -3.74 -5.20
CA ARG A 10 8.85 -3.09 -6.24
C ARG A 10 9.88 -2.14 -5.63
N LYS A 11 11.17 -2.41 -5.83
CA LYS A 11 12.26 -1.50 -5.44
C LYS A 11 12.09 -0.13 -6.11
N GLY A 12 12.27 0.97 -5.35
CA GLY A 12 12.13 2.34 -5.84
C GLY A 12 10.70 2.71 -6.26
N LEU A 13 9.68 2.17 -5.58
CA LEU A 13 8.28 2.51 -5.83
C LEU A 13 7.97 3.98 -5.49
N ASP A 14 8.50 4.46 -4.38
CA ASP A 14 8.46 5.85 -3.92
C ASP A 14 9.06 6.80 -4.96
N GLU A 15 10.27 6.51 -5.48
CA GLU A 15 10.86 7.31 -6.55
C GLU A 15 10.00 7.32 -7.83
N PHE A 16 9.41 6.18 -8.17
CA PHE A 16 8.49 6.07 -9.31
C PHE A 16 7.25 6.95 -9.12
N ILE A 17 6.65 6.92 -7.93
CA ILE A 17 5.50 7.78 -7.58
C ILE A 17 5.89 9.25 -7.64
N ALA A 18 7.06 9.62 -7.10
CA ALA A 18 7.55 11.00 -7.13
C ALA A 18 7.72 11.51 -8.57
N LYS A 19 8.26 10.68 -9.46
CA LYS A 19 8.40 11.03 -10.89
C LYS A 19 7.04 11.20 -11.57
N LEU A 20 6.07 10.34 -11.27
CA LEU A 20 4.70 10.47 -11.80
C LEU A 20 4.00 11.73 -11.28
N HIS A 21 4.15 12.04 -9.99
CA HIS A 21 3.55 13.21 -9.38
C HIS A 21 4.16 14.50 -9.95
N ALA A 22 5.48 14.51 -10.17
CA ALA A 22 6.18 15.63 -10.81
C ALA A 22 5.77 15.83 -12.28
N TYR A 23 5.48 14.75 -13.01
CA TYR A 23 5.03 14.80 -14.40
C TYR A 23 3.65 15.47 -14.54
N ASN A 24 2.70 15.14 -13.66
CA ASN A 24 1.41 15.80 -13.62
C ASN A 24 0.83 15.83 -12.18
N LYS A 25 0.85 17.01 -11.56
CA LYS A 25 0.40 17.22 -10.19
C LYS A 25 -1.13 17.18 -10.02
N GLU A 26 -1.89 17.35 -11.09
CA GLU A 26 -3.36 17.34 -11.05
C GLU A 26 -3.92 15.91 -11.02
N VAL A 27 -3.11 14.91 -11.40
CA VAL A 27 -3.53 13.51 -11.41
C VAL A 27 -3.38 12.91 -10.03
N ALA A 28 -4.50 12.51 -9.43
CA ALA A 28 -4.50 11.76 -8.18
C ALA A 28 -3.84 10.37 -8.36
N LEU A 29 -2.76 10.13 -7.63
CA LEU A 29 -2.06 8.85 -7.63
C LEU A 29 -2.67 7.93 -6.58
N VAL A 30 -3.15 6.76 -7.03
CA VAL A 30 -3.84 5.77 -6.20
C VAL A 30 -3.12 4.44 -6.28
N LEU A 31 -2.75 3.86 -5.14
CA LEU A 31 -2.10 2.55 -5.02
C LEU A 31 -3.10 1.48 -4.53
N SER A 32 -3.07 0.28 -5.11
CA SER A 32 -3.77 -0.90 -4.56
C SER A 32 -2.75 -1.89 -4.00
N THR A 33 -2.89 -2.33 -2.75
CA THR A 33 -1.93 -3.20 -2.04
C THR A 33 -2.66 -4.16 -1.08
N ASN A 34 -2.03 -5.27 -0.73
CA ASN A 34 -2.47 -6.13 0.39
C ASN A 34 -2.18 -5.52 1.78
N GLY A 35 -1.46 -4.39 1.84
CA GLY A 35 -1.20 -3.66 3.09
C GLY A 35 -0.07 -4.23 3.95
N PHE A 36 0.49 -5.39 3.63
CA PHE A 36 1.45 -6.09 4.50
C PHE A 36 2.73 -5.27 4.77
N LEU A 37 3.23 -4.57 3.76
CA LEU A 37 4.43 -3.71 3.87
C LEU A 37 4.08 -2.23 4.09
N LEU A 38 2.79 -1.89 4.13
CA LEU A 38 2.33 -0.51 4.08
C LEU A 38 2.82 0.30 5.28
N LYS A 39 2.84 -0.28 6.49
CA LYS A 39 3.36 0.38 7.69
C LYS A 39 4.75 0.96 7.50
N LYS A 40 5.64 0.24 6.79
CA LYS A 40 7.02 0.67 6.59
C LYS A 40 7.15 1.74 5.50
N MET A 41 6.23 1.77 4.54
CA MET A 41 6.36 2.57 3.32
C MET A 41 5.38 3.75 3.27
N ALA A 42 4.34 3.78 4.10
CA ALA A 42 3.24 4.75 4.02
C ALA A 42 3.74 6.21 4.01
N LYS A 43 4.69 6.54 4.90
CA LYS A 43 5.27 7.88 4.99
C LYS A 43 6.02 8.27 3.72
N ASP A 44 6.87 7.38 3.21
CA ASP A 44 7.66 7.65 2.00
C ASP A 44 6.76 7.77 0.76
N LEU A 45 5.72 6.95 0.66
CA LEU A 45 4.72 7.03 -0.41
C LEU A 45 3.93 8.33 -0.36
N LYS A 46 3.52 8.79 0.83
CA LYS A 46 2.85 10.08 1.03
C LYS A 46 3.75 11.24 0.62
N ASN A 47 5.02 11.21 1.06
CA ASN A 47 6.02 12.21 0.68
C ASN A 47 6.30 12.25 -0.82
N ALA A 48 6.22 11.09 -1.49
CA ALA A 48 6.35 10.98 -2.94
C ALA A 48 5.15 11.54 -3.72
N GLY A 49 4.05 11.91 -3.05
CA GLY A 49 2.85 12.47 -3.68
C GLY A 49 1.74 11.45 -3.95
N LEU A 50 1.79 10.27 -3.31
CA LEU A 50 0.68 9.33 -3.36
C LEU A 50 -0.56 9.91 -2.66
N SER A 51 -1.69 9.95 -3.36
CA SER A 51 -2.91 10.60 -2.87
C SER A 51 -3.83 9.66 -2.10
N ARG A 52 -3.88 8.37 -2.48
CA ARG A 52 -4.78 7.37 -1.86
C ARG A 52 -4.21 5.97 -1.93
N VAL A 53 -4.54 5.16 -0.92
CA VAL A 53 -4.28 3.72 -0.90
C VAL A 53 -5.62 2.96 -0.84
N ASN A 54 -5.73 1.87 -1.59
CA ASN A 54 -6.76 0.85 -1.43
C ASN A 54 -6.10 -0.40 -0.87
N VAL A 55 -6.55 -0.84 0.30
CA VAL A 55 -6.05 -2.05 0.95
C VAL A 55 -7.03 -3.19 0.68
N SER A 56 -6.54 -4.23 0.00
CA SER A 56 -7.30 -5.45 -0.24
C SER A 56 -7.15 -6.37 0.97
N LEU A 57 -8.28 -6.66 1.63
CA LEU A 57 -8.33 -7.53 2.80
C LEU A 57 -9.55 -8.47 2.69
N ASP A 58 -9.30 -9.76 2.53
CA ASP A 58 -10.36 -10.75 2.28
C ASP A 58 -11.19 -11.10 3.54
N SER A 59 -10.65 -10.82 4.73
CA SER A 59 -11.30 -11.14 6.00
C SER A 59 -10.71 -10.32 7.15
N LEU A 60 -11.56 -9.99 8.15
CA LEU A 60 -11.14 -9.41 9.44
C LEU A 60 -10.85 -10.47 10.52
N LYS A 61 -10.93 -11.76 10.16
CA LYS A 61 -10.58 -12.88 11.05
C LYS A 61 -9.23 -13.46 10.67
N SER A 62 -8.29 -13.49 11.63
CA SER A 62 -6.89 -13.90 11.41
C SER A 62 -6.76 -15.33 10.87
N ASP A 63 -7.56 -16.26 11.37
CA ASP A 63 -7.60 -17.66 10.92
C ASP A 63 -7.93 -17.78 9.43
N ARG A 64 -8.90 -16.99 8.96
CA ARG A 64 -9.28 -16.94 7.55
C ARG A 64 -8.21 -16.28 6.68
N VAL A 65 -7.60 -15.18 7.17
CA VAL A 65 -6.51 -14.51 6.44
C VAL A 65 -5.32 -15.45 6.28
N LEU A 66 -4.94 -16.17 7.34
CA LEU A 66 -3.88 -17.18 7.29
C LEU A 66 -4.22 -18.29 6.29
N LYS A 67 -5.46 -18.78 6.28
CA LYS A 67 -5.90 -19.83 5.34
C LYS A 67 -5.88 -19.38 3.87
N ILE A 68 -6.29 -18.14 3.58
CA ILE A 68 -6.39 -17.61 2.22
C ILE A 68 -5.02 -17.17 1.69
N SER A 69 -4.29 -16.37 2.47
CA SER A 69 -3.03 -15.76 2.04
C SER A 69 -1.79 -16.61 2.34
N GLN A 70 -1.96 -17.71 3.09
CA GLN A 70 -0.90 -18.58 3.60
C GLN A 70 0.12 -17.85 4.50
N LYS A 71 -0.20 -16.64 4.94
CA LYS A 71 0.61 -15.81 5.83
C LYS A 71 -0.28 -15.15 6.88
N ASP A 72 0.25 -14.97 8.08
CA ASP A 72 -0.41 -14.13 9.07
C ASP A 72 -0.20 -12.65 8.71
N ALA A 73 -1.13 -12.11 7.92
CA ALA A 73 -1.00 -10.79 7.31
C ALA A 73 -1.96 -9.75 7.90
N LEU A 74 -2.96 -10.16 8.68
CA LEU A 74 -4.04 -9.27 9.14
C LEU A 74 -3.48 -8.14 10.01
N LYS A 75 -2.65 -8.49 10.99
CA LYS A 75 -2.00 -7.50 11.87
C LYS A 75 -1.20 -6.48 11.07
N ASN A 76 -0.35 -6.93 10.16
CA ASN A 76 0.47 -6.06 9.31
C ASN A 76 -0.37 -5.13 8.44
N ALA A 77 -1.45 -5.64 7.84
CA ALA A 77 -2.35 -4.84 7.03
C ALA A 77 -3.06 -3.76 7.86
N LEU A 78 -3.57 -4.10 9.05
CA LEU A 78 -4.23 -3.15 9.95
C LEU A 78 -3.26 -2.08 10.46
N GLU A 79 -2.06 -2.46 10.91
CA GLU A 79 -1.03 -1.50 11.30
C GLU A 79 -0.61 -0.61 10.10
N GLY A 80 -0.64 -1.15 8.88
CA GLY A 80 -0.40 -0.38 7.66
C GLY A 80 -1.49 0.64 7.37
N VAL A 81 -2.76 0.27 7.58
CA VAL A 81 -3.90 1.20 7.46
C VAL A 81 -3.77 2.32 8.49
N GLU A 82 -3.51 1.99 9.76
CA GLU A 82 -3.30 2.99 10.82
C GLU A 82 -2.17 3.97 10.48
N GLU A 83 -1.04 3.47 9.97
CA GLU A 83 0.07 4.33 9.58
C GLU A 83 -0.29 5.24 8.40
N SER A 84 -1.08 4.75 7.44
CA SER A 84 -1.51 5.54 6.28
C SER A 84 -2.45 6.71 6.60
N LEU A 85 -3.03 6.72 7.80
CA LEU A 85 -3.88 7.82 8.30
C LEU A 85 -3.07 8.97 8.90
N LYS A 86 -1.78 8.78 9.15
CA LYS A 86 -0.86 9.81 9.65
C LYS A 86 -0.31 10.66 8.51
#